data_AF-A0A9W4VVJ5-F1
#
_entry.id   AF-A0A9W4VVJ5-F1
#
_cell.length_a   1.000
_cell.length_b   1.000
_cell.length_c   1.000
_cell.angle_alpha   90.00
_cell.angle_beta   90.00
_cell.angle_gamma   90.00
#
_symmetry.space_group_name_H-M   'P 1'
#
loop_
_entity.id
_entity.type
_entity.pdbx_description
1 polymer ?
#
loop_
_entity_poly.entity_id
_entity_poly.type
_entity_poly.pdbx_seq_one_letter_code
_entity_poly.pdbx_strand_id
1 'polypeptide(L)'
;MINSQELRDEIKNNLPTVVHQLNSYLRGENVNEIKDVLKRVGRGGQLPHWYKNLELGQSMPNLDGKTIGSVIEMTLLGVLEKHTLKSFNIPQLSVNPAKGVDIPLLNLGVKSPSENYCTSEPFFSAYERILGNEFDALILLTDYQSAKKNSPPIRVQIIKSMYLGGSEIADKGLCEIARLNRDLLMDKNEAECKKMLQFLCYVNQKSWRGKALVNLFKVLSQGDNSINSAVTKLEKDFIKKEKQAQFESKEPIHKSELQKILSIADSNIKVTSIVNAANDWVVDNHKDFARLPNDNEWQRFLRSPLNGKIGLSFALQWRYSFGAIFK
;
A
#
# COMPACT_ATOMS: atom_id res chain seq x y z
N MET A 1 -18.71 26.36 -1.69
CA MET A 1 -17.62 25.52 -2.23
C MET A 1 -18.07 24.09 -2.14
N ILE A 2 -18.08 23.35 -3.25
CA ILE A 2 -18.45 21.92 -3.23
C ILE A 2 -17.40 21.17 -2.40
N ASN A 3 -17.88 20.30 -1.51
CA ASN A 3 -17.00 19.54 -0.63
C ASN A 3 -16.33 18.42 -1.44
N SER A 4 -14.99 18.27 -1.33
CA SER A 4 -14.27 17.17 -1.99
C SER A 4 -14.80 15.79 -1.61
N GLN A 5 -15.38 15.63 -0.41
CA GLN A 5 -16.01 14.39 0.03
C GLN A 5 -17.24 14.04 -0.83
N GLU A 6 -18.09 15.01 -1.13
CA GLU A 6 -19.30 14.81 -1.95
C GLU A 6 -18.94 14.33 -3.36
N LEU A 7 -17.90 14.93 -3.95
CA LEU A 7 -17.38 14.50 -5.25
C LEU A 7 -16.80 13.07 -5.20
N ARG A 8 -16.09 12.72 -4.13
CA ARG A 8 -15.56 11.36 -3.93
C ARG A 8 -16.69 10.34 -3.72
N ASP A 9 -17.73 10.70 -3.00
CA ASP A 9 -18.91 9.85 -2.80
C ASP A 9 -19.65 9.60 -4.12
N GLU A 10 -19.78 10.62 -4.96
CA GLU A 10 -20.36 10.47 -6.31
C GLU A 10 -19.55 9.47 -7.15
N ILE A 11 -18.22 9.60 -7.15
CA ILE A 11 -17.32 8.68 -7.87
C ILE A 11 -17.45 7.26 -7.32
N LYS A 12 -17.46 7.11 -6.00
CA LYS A 12 -17.55 5.81 -5.32
C LYS A 12 -18.88 5.12 -5.63
N ASN A 13 -19.99 5.84 -5.58
CA ASN A 13 -21.33 5.32 -5.84
C ASN A 13 -21.53 4.93 -7.31
N ASN A 14 -20.83 5.61 -8.22
CA ASN A 14 -20.91 5.36 -9.66
C ASN A 14 -19.72 4.55 -10.22
N LEU A 15 -18.89 3.94 -9.37
CA LEU A 15 -17.65 3.27 -9.79
C LEU A 15 -17.86 2.25 -10.93
N PRO A 16 -18.91 1.41 -10.95
CA PRO A 16 -19.18 0.52 -12.08
C PRO A 16 -19.36 1.28 -13.41
N THR A 17 -20.09 2.39 -13.39
CA THR A 17 -20.31 3.26 -14.56
C THR A 17 -19.02 3.93 -15.00
N VAL A 18 -18.22 4.43 -14.04
CA VAL A 18 -16.89 5.01 -14.32
C VAL A 18 -16.00 4.00 -15.03
N VAL A 19 -15.94 2.76 -14.54
CA VAL A 19 -15.12 1.70 -15.15
C VAL A 19 -15.66 1.31 -16.53
N HIS A 20 -16.97 1.26 -16.72
CA HIS A 20 -17.57 0.98 -18.01
C HIS A 20 -17.19 2.03 -19.07
N GLN A 21 -17.30 3.32 -18.73
CA GLN A 21 -16.91 4.43 -19.60
C GLN A 21 -15.41 4.43 -19.86
N LEU A 22 -14.61 4.22 -18.82
CA LEU A 22 -13.16 4.12 -18.92
C LEU A 22 -12.75 3.01 -19.89
N ASN A 23 -13.32 1.81 -19.75
CA ASN A 23 -13.04 0.70 -20.66
C ASN A 23 -13.49 0.98 -22.10
N SER A 24 -14.57 1.73 -22.30
CA SER A 24 -15.03 2.13 -23.64
C SER A 24 -14.01 3.05 -24.31
N TYR A 25 -13.51 4.06 -23.60
CA TYR A 25 -12.42 4.89 -24.08
C TYR A 25 -11.11 4.12 -24.27
N LEU A 26 -10.76 3.18 -23.39
CA LEU A 26 -9.58 2.33 -23.56
C LEU A 26 -9.68 1.38 -24.78
N ARG A 27 -10.90 1.10 -25.27
CA ARG A 27 -11.12 0.37 -26.54
C ARG A 27 -11.09 1.28 -27.78
N GLY A 28 -10.93 2.59 -27.60
CA GLY A 28 -10.95 3.56 -28.70
C GLY A 28 -12.35 4.09 -29.04
N GLU A 29 -13.39 3.67 -28.31
CA GLU A 29 -14.77 4.05 -28.60
C GLU A 29 -15.01 5.50 -28.14
N ASN A 30 -15.37 6.40 -29.07
CA ASN A 30 -15.71 7.81 -28.77
C ASN A 30 -14.65 8.60 -27.98
N VAL A 31 -13.36 8.23 -28.08
CA VAL A 31 -12.26 8.89 -27.36
C VAL A 31 -12.13 10.39 -27.70
N ASN A 32 -12.61 10.78 -28.87
CA ASN A 32 -12.70 12.17 -29.30
C ASN A 32 -13.53 13.05 -28.35
N GLU A 33 -14.46 12.48 -27.58
CA GLU A 33 -15.28 13.22 -26.60
C GLU A 33 -14.49 13.80 -25.43
N ILE A 34 -13.34 13.21 -25.11
CA ILE A 34 -12.43 13.64 -24.03
C ILE A 34 -11.15 14.28 -24.57
N LYS A 35 -11.06 14.52 -25.88
CA LYS A 35 -9.88 15.08 -26.55
C LYS A 35 -9.38 16.37 -25.91
N ASP A 36 -10.30 17.28 -25.58
CA ASP A 36 -9.94 18.57 -24.98
C ASP A 36 -9.36 18.42 -23.58
N VAL A 37 -9.89 17.46 -22.80
CA VAL A 37 -9.37 17.11 -21.47
C VAL A 37 -7.95 16.56 -21.62
N LEU A 38 -7.75 15.59 -22.51
CA LEU A 38 -6.45 14.95 -22.73
C LEU A 38 -5.39 15.93 -23.25
N LYS A 39 -5.78 16.86 -24.14
CA LYS A 39 -4.89 17.91 -24.64
C LYS A 39 -4.47 18.85 -23.51
N ARG A 40 -5.40 19.22 -22.63
CA ARG A 40 -5.16 20.14 -21.52
C ARG A 40 -4.23 19.54 -20.47
N VAL A 41 -4.41 18.27 -20.09
CA VAL A 41 -3.53 17.60 -19.12
C VAL A 41 -2.26 17.02 -19.74
N GLY A 42 -2.18 16.99 -21.07
CA GLY A 42 -0.97 16.60 -21.78
C GLY A 42 0.16 17.63 -21.65
N ARG A 43 1.39 17.17 -21.83
CA ARG A 43 2.59 18.01 -21.68
C ARG A 43 2.55 19.17 -22.68
N GLY A 44 2.70 20.39 -22.18
CA GLY A 44 2.71 21.61 -23.01
C GLY A 44 1.38 21.90 -23.70
N GLY A 45 0.25 21.38 -23.18
CA GLY A 45 -1.06 21.56 -23.81
C GLY A 45 -1.22 20.81 -25.14
N GLN A 46 -0.43 19.76 -25.35
CA GLN A 46 -0.47 18.90 -26.53
C GLN A 46 -1.15 17.58 -26.22
N LEU A 47 -1.75 16.97 -27.25
CA LEU A 47 -2.30 15.63 -27.11
C LEU A 47 -1.19 14.63 -26.77
N PRO A 48 -1.44 13.68 -25.84
CA PRO A 48 -0.47 12.64 -25.55
C PRO A 48 -0.11 11.85 -26.81
N HIS A 49 1.15 11.43 -26.92
CA HIS A 49 1.64 10.68 -28.08
C HIS A 49 0.83 9.40 -28.37
N TRP A 50 0.20 8.81 -27.34
CA TRP A 50 -0.63 7.62 -27.45
C TRP A 50 -2.07 7.90 -27.92
N TYR A 51 -2.54 9.15 -27.90
CA TYR A 51 -3.94 9.52 -28.21
C TYR A 51 -4.36 9.04 -29.58
N LYS A 52 -3.55 9.32 -30.62
CA LYS A 52 -3.90 8.99 -32.01
C LYS A 52 -4.05 7.49 -32.21
N ASN A 53 -3.23 6.69 -31.55
CA ASN A 53 -3.33 5.24 -31.63
C ASN A 53 -4.63 4.77 -30.99
N LEU A 54 -4.94 5.28 -29.80
CA LEU A 54 -6.18 4.97 -29.08
C LEU A 54 -7.42 5.33 -29.91
N GLU A 55 -7.45 6.53 -30.50
CA GLU A 55 -8.53 7.02 -31.38
C GLU A 55 -8.74 6.12 -32.62
N LEU A 56 -7.66 5.60 -33.20
CA LEU A 56 -7.72 4.70 -34.36
C LEU A 56 -8.08 3.25 -33.99
N GLY A 57 -8.39 2.97 -32.71
CA GLY A 57 -8.58 1.61 -32.20
C GLY A 57 -7.32 0.73 -32.30
N GLN A 58 -6.17 1.38 -32.54
CA GLN A 58 -4.84 0.80 -32.63
C GLN A 58 -4.17 0.84 -31.24
N SER A 59 -3.23 -0.05 -31.00
CA SER A 59 -2.63 -0.13 -29.68
C SER A 59 -1.73 1.04 -29.38
N MET A 60 -1.66 1.33 -28.10
CA MET A 60 -0.56 2.09 -27.56
C MET A 60 0.76 1.35 -27.84
N PRO A 61 1.80 2.05 -28.34
CA PRO A 61 3.09 1.42 -28.66
C PRO A 61 3.63 0.77 -27.39
N ASN A 62 4.25 -0.41 -27.44
CA ASN A 62 4.71 -1.19 -26.26
C ASN A 62 5.11 -0.30 -25.06
N LEU A 63 4.14 -0.01 -24.21
CA LEU A 63 4.27 0.98 -23.16
C LEU A 63 4.80 0.25 -21.93
N ASP A 64 5.87 0.76 -21.34
CA ASP A 64 6.29 0.31 -20.01
C ASP A 64 5.14 0.53 -19.00
N GLY A 65 5.20 -0.15 -17.85
CA GLY A 65 4.13 -0.06 -16.84
C GLY A 65 3.83 1.38 -16.38
N LYS A 66 4.82 2.28 -16.46
CA LYS A 66 4.64 3.71 -16.14
C LYS A 66 3.76 4.42 -17.15
N THR A 67 3.94 4.15 -18.45
CA THR A 67 3.14 4.82 -19.47
C THR A 67 1.70 4.29 -19.50
N ILE A 68 1.44 3.02 -19.13
CA ILE A 68 0.08 2.50 -18.93
C ILE A 68 -0.65 3.20 -17.77
N GLY A 69 0.03 3.42 -16.64
CA GLY A 69 -0.53 4.18 -15.52
C GLY A 69 -0.99 5.58 -15.94
N SER A 70 -0.11 6.31 -16.66
CA SER A 70 -0.44 7.64 -17.19
C SER A 70 -1.64 7.65 -18.14
N VAL A 71 -1.79 6.63 -18.99
CA VAL A 71 -2.96 6.53 -19.88
C VAL A 71 -4.24 6.36 -19.07
N ILE A 72 -4.23 5.47 -18.08
CA ILE A 72 -5.38 5.19 -17.23
C ILE A 72 -5.77 6.44 -16.44
N GLU A 73 -4.81 7.12 -15.82
CA GLU A 73 -5.03 8.36 -15.07
C GLU A 73 -5.65 9.47 -15.92
N MET A 74 -5.07 9.73 -17.10
CA MET A 74 -5.55 10.80 -17.98
C MET A 74 -6.93 10.47 -18.59
N THR A 75 -7.15 9.21 -18.97
CA THR A 75 -8.44 8.76 -19.51
C THR A 75 -9.52 8.77 -18.42
N LEU A 76 -9.19 8.35 -17.20
CA LEU A 76 -10.08 8.44 -16.04
C LEU A 76 -10.50 9.89 -15.78
N LEU A 77 -9.56 10.84 -15.86
CA LEU A 77 -9.89 12.26 -15.70
C LEU A 77 -10.93 12.72 -16.74
N GLY A 78 -10.77 12.28 -17.99
CA GLY A 78 -11.76 12.50 -19.06
C GLY A 78 -13.13 11.94 -18.72
N VAL A 79 -13.20 10.70 -18.22
CA VAL A 79 -14.46 10.08 -17.77
C VAL A 79 -15.10 10.88 -16.64
N LEU A 80 -14.31 11.26 -15.64
CA LEU A 80 -14.80 11.98 -14.47
C LEU A 80 -15.37 13.35 -14.86
N GLU A 81 -14.67 14.14 -15.68
CA GLU A 81 -15.17 15.45 -16.12
C GLU A 81 -16.38 15.34 -17.04
N LYS A 82 -16.38 14.35 -17.96
CA LYS A 82 -17.39 14.26 -19.01
C LYS A 82 -18.69 13.63 -18.53
N HIS A 83 -18.61 12.62 -17.67
CA HIS A 83 -19.74 11.74 -17.36
C HIS A 83 -20.12 11.76 -15.89
N THR A 84 -19.14 11.67 -14.99
CA THR A 84 -19.44 11.46 -13.55
C THR A 84 -19.71 12.77 -12.82
N LEU A 85 -18.86 13.77 -13.03
CA LEU A 85 -18.89 15.04 -12.30
C LEU A 85 -19.45 16.19 -13.14
N LYS A 86 -19.98 15.91 -14.34
CA LYS A 86 -20.49 16.93 -15.27
C LYS A 86 -21.61 17.79 -14.68
N SER A 87 -22.44 17.23 -13.80
CA SER A 87 -23.52 17.94 -13.10
C SER A 87 -23.01 18.86 -11.98
N PHE A 88 -21.77 18.68 -11.54
CA PHE A 88 -21.18 19.48 -10.48
C PHE A 88 -20.51 20.72 -11.06
N ASN A 89 -20.79 21.89 -10.48
CA ASN A 89 -20.12 23.14 -10.85
C ASN A 89 -18.72 23.22 -10.23
N ILE A 90 -17.77 22.45 -10.78
CA ILE A 90 -16.38 22.37 -10.30
C ILE A 90 -15.39 22.93 -11.33
N PRO A 91 -14.23 23.46 -10.89
CA PRO A 91 -13.11 23.69 -11.78
C PRO A 91 -12.67 22.42 -12.50
N GLN A 92 -12.02 22.59 -13.65
CA GLN A 92 -11.40 21.48 -14.38
C GLN A 92 -10.40 20.74 -13.47
N LEU A 93 -10.44 19.40 -13.51
CA LEU A 93 -9.54 18.55 -12.76
C LEU A 93 -8.13 18.63 -13.36
N SER A 94 -7.11 18.41 -12.54
CA SER A 94 -5.72 18.33 -12.97
C SER A 94 -5.08 17.06 -12.46
N VAL A 95 -4.14 16.51 -13.22
CA VAL A 95 -3.24 15.45 -12.74
C VAL A 95 -1.96 16.10 -12.22
N ASN A 96 -1.63 15.93 -10.93
CA ASN A 96 -0.37 16.45 -10.38
C ASN A 96 0.16 15.62 -9.20
N PRO A 97 0.91 14.54 -9.47
CA PRO A 97 1.47 13.67 -8.44
C PRO A 97 2.42 14.38 -7.47
N ALA A 98 3.03 15.51 -7.88
CA ALA A 98 3.94 16.26 -7.02
C ALA A 98 3.24 16.89 -5.79
N LYS A 99 1.90 16.92 -5.79
CA LYS A 99 1.10 17.31 -4.61
C LYS A 99 0.80 16.15 -3.66
N GLY A 100 1.42 14.99 -3.84
CA GLY A 100 1.21 13.80 -3.00
C GLY A 100 -0.10 13.05 -3.30
N VAL A 101 -0.82 13.44 -4.36
CA VAL A 101 -2.09 12.83 -4.79
C VAL A 101 -2.29 13.04 -6.30
N ASP A 102 -2.88 12.07 -6.98
CA ASP A 102 -3.03 12.10 -8.44
C ASP A 102 -4.03 13.15 -8.91
N ILE A 103 -5.19 13.27 -8.25
CA ILE A 103 -6.24 14.26 -8.55
C ILE A 103 -6.45 15.18 -7.34
N PRO A 104 -5.70 16.29 -7.22
CA PRO A 104 -5.69 17.15 -6.03
C PRO A 104 -7.04 17.77 -5.67
N LEU A 105 -7.85 18.18 -6.66
CA LEU A 105 -9.17 18.77 -6.38
C LEU A 105 -10.07 17.81 -5.61
N LEU A 106 -9.89 16.51 -5.86
CA LEU A 106 -10.70 15.45 -5.27
C LEU A 106 -10.05 14.87 -4.02
N ASN A 107 -8.79 15.17 -3.73
CA ASN A 107 -7.98 14.43 -2.76
C ASN A 107 -8.12 12.91 -3.00
N LEU A 108 -7.88 12.50 -4.26
CA LEU A 108 -8.08 11.12 -4.72
C LEU A 108 -6.86 10.64 -5.50
N GLY A 109 -6.24 9.56 -5.00
CA GLY A 109 -5.18 8.84 -5.69
C GLY A 109 -5.73 7.82 -6.68
N VAL A 110 -4.87 7.36 -7.58
CA VAL A 110 -5.17 6.34 -8.59
C VAL A 110 -4.04 5.33 -8.58
N LYS A 111 -4.39 4.04 -8.46
CA LYS A 111 -3.43 2.94 -8.54
C LYS A 111 -3.90 1.94 -9.56
N SER A 112 -3.07 1.65 -10.56
CA SER A 112 -3.41 0.73 -11.65
C SER A 112 -2.53 -0.53 -11.66
N PRO A 113 -2.66 -1.43 -10.66
CA PRO A 113 -1.92 -2.70 -10.69
C PRO A 113 -2.34 -3.55 -11.90
N SER A 114 -1.48 -4.49 -12.29
CA SER A 114 -1.80 -5.53 -13.29
C SER A 114 -2.13 -6.86 -12.60
N GLU A 115 -2.31 -7.97 -13.33
CA GLU A 115 -2.73 -9.26 -12.74
C GLU A 115 -1.73 -9.88 -11.74
N ASN A 116 -0.54 -9.31 -11.58
CA ASN A 116 0.36 -9.62 -10.47
C ASN A 116 -0.02 -8.91 -9.14
N TYR A 117 -1.08 -8.10 -9.17
CA TYR A 117 -1.66 -7.31 -8.09
C TYR A 117 -0.70 -6.31 -7.43
N CYS A 118 0.43 -6.01 -8.07
CA CYS A 118 1.49 -5.20 -7.49
C CYS A 118 1.58 -3.84 -8.19
N THR A 119 1.73 -2.77 -7.41
CA THR A 119 2.29 -1.50 -7.87
C THR A 119 3.41 -1.08 -6.92
N SER A 120 4.29 -0.19 -7.38
CA SER A 120 5.35 0.35 -6.55
C SER A 120 5.43 1.86 -6.70
N GLU A 121 5.52 2.56 -5.57
CA GLU A 121 5.59 4.02 -5.54
C GLU A 121 6.53 4.49 -4.43
N PRO A 122 7.18 5.66 -4.61
CA PRO A 122 7.87 6.34 -3.53
C PRO A 122 6.96 6.52 -2.32
N PHE A 123 7.56 6.55 -1.14
CA PHE A 123 6.85 6.80 0.10
C PHE A 123 7.37 8.07 0.75
N PHE A 124 6.48 8.83 1.39
CA PHE A 124 6.89 10.01 2.14
C PHE A 124 7.34 9.63 3.55
N SER A 125 6.74 8.57 4.10
CA SER A 125 7.05 8.08 5.44
C SER A 125 6.88 6.57 5.54
N ALA A 126 7.77 5.92 6.31
CA ALA A 126 7.63 4.51 6.65
C ALA A 126 6.31 4.24 7.41
N TYR A 127 5.74 5.26 8.05
CA TYR A 127 4.52 5.16 8.84
C TYR A 127 3.26 4.95 7.99
N GLU A 128 3.29 5.28 6.69
CA GLU A 128 2.21 4.95 5.74
C GLU A 128 1.87 3.46 5.73
N ARG A 129 2.84 2.60 6.10
CA ARG A 129 2.62 1.15 6.22
C ARG A 129 1.49 0.77 7.18
N ILE A 130 1.34 1.53 8.25
CA ILE A 130 0.34 1.30 9.30
C ILE A 130 -0.77 2.34 9.24
N LEU A 131 -0.43 3.58 8.92
CA LEU A 131 -1.37 4.70 8.90
C LEU A 131 -2.18 4.77 7.60
N GLY A 132 -1.70 4.13 6.54
CA GLY A 132 -2.20 4.28 5.19
C GLY A 132 -1.89 5.64 4.58
N ASN A 133 -2.48 5.87 3.41
CA ASN A 133 -2.37 7.12 2.70
C ASN A 133 -3.17 8.22 3.40
N GLU A 134 -2.77 9.48 3.18
CA GLU A 134 -3.54 10.64 3.63
C GLU A 134 -4.88 10.75 2.90
N PHE A 135 -4.91 10.32 1.63
CA PHE A 135 -6.03 10.44 0.73
C PHE A 135 -6.54 9.08 0.28
N ASP A 136 -7.82 9.05 -0.09
CA ASP A 136 -8.48 7.88 -0.66
C ASP A 136 -7.89 7.55 -2.04
N ALA A 137 -8.11 6.33 -2.53
CA ALA A 137 -7.68 5.97 -3.88
C ALA A 137 -8.66 5.05 -4.61
N LEU A 138 -8.70 5.24 -5.93
CA LEU A 138 -9.24 4.25 -6.87
C LEU A 138 -8.17 3.23 -7.22
N ILE A 139 -8.48 1.96 -7.00
CA ILE A 139 -7.63 0.85 -7.41
C ILE A 139 -8.26 0.21 -8.65
N LEU A 140 -7.57 0.30 -9.79
CA LEU A 140 -8.04 -0.12 -11.10
C LEU A 140 -7.15 -1.28 -11.61
N LEU A 141 -7.57 -2.52 -11.37
CA LEU A 141 -6.82 -3.70 -11.79
C LEU A 141 -6.90 -3.86 -13.30
N THR A 142 -5.75 -3.91 -13.97
CA THR A 142 -5.63 -4.04 -15.43
C THR A 142 -5.34 -5.48 -15.86
N ASP A 143 -5.69 -5.82 -17.10
CA ASP A 143 -5.30 -7.07 -17.77
C ASP A 143 -3.94 -6.99 -18.50
N TYR A 144 -3.12 -5.98 -18.19
CA TYR A 144 -1.92 -5.66 -18.97
C TYR A 144 -0.91 -6.83 -19.11
N GLN A 145 -0.75 -7.71 -18.10
CA GLN A 145 0.17 -8.85 -18.19
C GLN A 145 -0.27 -9.89 -19.21
N SER A 146 -1.59 -10.08 -19.38
CA SER A 146 -2.15 -10.94 -20.42
C SER A 146 -2.19 -10.21 -21.75
N ALA A 147 -2.66 -8.96 -21.77
CA ALA A 147 -2.80 -8.17 -22.99
C ALA A 147 -1.47 -8.00 -23.75
N LYS A 148 -0.34 -7.81 -23.05
CA LYS A 148 0.99 -7.66 -23.69
C LYS A 148 1.53 -8.92 -24.36
N LYS A 149 0.92 -10.10 -24.13
CA LYS A 149 1.30 -11.36 -24.79
C LYS A 149 0.64 -11.52 -26.16
N ASN A 150 -0.42 -10.77 -26.42
CA ASN A 150 -1.14 -10.82 -27.69
C ASN A 150 -0.36 -10.06 -28.77
N SER A 151 -0.54 -10.46 -30.03
CA SER A 151 -0.05 -9.68 -31.17
C SER A 151 -0.64 -8.27 -31.12
N PRO A 152 0.16 -7.22 -31.38
CA PRO A 152 -0.36 -5.87 -31.48
C PRO A 152 -1.57 -5.81 -32.44
N PRO A 153 -2.62 -5.06 -32.11
CA PRO A 153 -2.65 -4.08 -31.03
C PRO A 153 -2.94 -4.63 -29.60
N ILE A 154 -2.08 -4.31 -28.63
CA ILE A 154 -2.36 -4.41 -27.18
C ILE A 154 -3.51 -3.47 -26.80
N ARG A 155 -4.57 -4.05 -26.22
CA ARG A 155 -5.72 -3.32 -25.66
C ARG A 155 -5.79 -3.63 -24.17
N VAL A 156 -5.57 -2.62 -23.34
CA VAL A 156 -5.64 -2.76 -21.89
C VAL A 156 -7.06 -2.46 -21.43
N GLN A 157 -7.55 -3.25 -20.49
CA GLN A 157 -8.84 -3.06 -19.85
C GLN A 157 -8.70 -3.09 -18.34
N ILE A 158 -9.59 -2.39 -17.67
CA ILE A 158 -9.84 -2.52 -16.24
C ILE A 158 -10.74 -3.73 -16.02
N ILE A 159 -10.21 -4.76 -15.38
CA ILE A 159 -10.90 -6.04 -15.13
C ILE A 159 -11.55 -6.11 -13.75
N LYS A 160 -11.03 -5.38 -12.77
CA LYS A 160 -11.64 -5.21 -11.43
C LYS A 160 -11.35 -3.81 -10.92
N SER A 161 -12.21 -3.28 -10.06
CA SER A 161 -11.99 -1.99 -9.41
C SER A 161 -12.41 -2.01 -7.96
N MET A 162 -11.81 -1.12 -7.16
CA MET A 162 -12.20 -0.89 -5.78
C MET A 162 -11.92 0.56 -5.38
N TYR A 163 -12.81 1.16 -4.61
CA TYR A 163 -12.56 2.41 -3.90
C TYR A 163 -12.04 2.08 -2.50
N LEU A 164 -10.87 2.58 -2.14
CA LEU A 164 -10.28 2.40 -0.81
C LEU A 164 -10.14 3.73 -0.09
N GLY A 165 -10.54 3.75 1.18
CA GLY A 165 -10.21 4.86 2.08
C GLY A 165 -8.71 4.94 2.34
N GLY A 166 -8.17 6.13 2.61
CA GLY A 166 -6.72 6.32 2.82
C GLY A 166 -6.09 5.34 3.82
N SER A 167 -6.75 5.12 4.97
CA SER A 167 -6.29 4.17 6.02
C SER A 167 -6.39 2.70 5.61
N GLU A 168 -7.18 2.36 4.59
CA GLU A 168 -7.32 1.00 4.07
C GLU A 168 -6.16 0.62 3.16
N ILE A 169 -5.42 1.60 2.65
CA ILE A 169 -4.20 1.43 1.84
C ILE A 169 -2.99 1.25 2.78
N ALA A 170 -3.09 0.26 3.67
CA ALA A 170 -2.08 -0.07 4.66
C ALA A 170 -1.91 -1.59 4.79
N ASP A 171 -0.83 -2.04 5.42
CA ASP A 171 -0.56 -3.46 5.63
C ASP A 171 -1.59 -4.07 6.59
N LYS A 172 -2.44 -4.96 6.08
CA LYS A 172 -3.51 -5.60 6.84
C LYS A 172 -3.00 -6.29 8.11
N GLY A 173 -2.01 -7.15 7.96
CA GLY A 173 -1.54 -7.98 9.07
C GLY A 173 -0.87 -7.17 10.17
N LEU A 174 -0.12 -6.13 9.80
CA LEU A 174 0.52 -5.26 10.79
C LEU A 174 -0.46 -4.26 11.40
N CYS A 175 -1.45 -3.78 10.65
CA CYS A 175 -2.54 -2.97 11.20
C CYS A 175 -3.35 -3.74 12.25
N GLU A 176 -3.66 -5.02 11.99
CA GLU A 176 -4.33 -5.90 12.96
C GLU A 176 -3.54 -6.02 14.27
N ILE A 177 -2.22 -6.20 14.17
CA ILE A 177 -1.33 -6.26 15.34
C ILE A 177 -1.28 -4.92 16.07
N ALA A 178 -1.12 -3.82 15.34
CA ALA A 178 -1.09 -2.49 15.93
C ALA A 178 -2.39 -2.19 16.69
N ARG A 179 -3.54 -2.53 16.10
CA ARG A 179 -4.86 -2.35 16.69
C ARG A 179 -5.06 -3.21 17.94
N LEU A 180 -4.61 -4.47 17.92
CA LEU A 180 -4.71 -5.39 19.05
C LEU A 180 -3.96 -4.88 20.29
N ASN A 181 -2.85 -4.18 20.08
CA ASN A 181 -1.91 -3.83 21.15
C ASN A 181 -1.92 -2.35 21.54
N ARG A 182 -2.60 -1.48 20.76
CA ARG A 182 -2.58 -0.03 20.96
C ARG A 182 -2.95 0.34 22.40
N ASP A 183 -4.13 -0.06 22.86
CA ASP A 183 -4.66 0.37 24.15
C ASP A 183 -3.83 -0.23 25.30
N LEU A 184 -3.49 -1.53 25.21
CA LEU A 184 -2.62 -2.22 26.18
C LEU A 184 -1.27 -1.53 26.40
N LEU A 185 -0.61 -1.08 25.33
CA LEU A 185 0.68 -0.39 25.44
C LEU A 185 0.51 1.08 25.85
N MET A 186 -0.57 1.74 25.44
CA MET A 186 -0.88 3.11 25.87
C MET A 186 -1.10 3.19 27.38
N ASP A 187 -1.82 2.22 27.97
CA ASP A 187 -2.08 2.15 29.42
C ASP A 187 -0.81 1.92 30.24
N LYS A 188 0.20 1.26 29.64
CA LYS A 188 1.51 1.04 30.27
C LYS A 188 2.40 2.27 30.15
N ASN A 189 2.71 2.66 28.92
CA ASN A 189 3.63 3.75 28.62
C ASN A 189 3.54 4.12 27.12
N GLU A 190 3.26 5.39 26.84
CA GLU A 190 3.25 5.95 25.48
C GLU A 190 4.53 5.61 24.69
N ALA A 191 5.69 5.63 25.35
CA ALA A 191 6.97 5.34 24.70
C ALA A 191 7.05 3.89 24.19
N GLU A 192 6.43 2.93 24.87
CA GLU A 192 6.38 1.54 24.40
C GLU A 192 5.50 1.40 23.17
N CYS A 193 4.35 2.09 23.16
CA CYS A 193 3.45 2.10 22.01
C CYS A 193 4.11 2.75 20.78
N LYS A 194 4.84 3.85 20.97
CA LYS A 194 5.64 4.50 19.91
C LYS A 194 6.73 3.57 19.35
N LYS A 195 7.45 2.84 20.21
CA LYS A 195 8.46 1.85 19.80
C LYS A 195 7.86 0.67 19.03
N MET A 196 6.70 0.16 19.47
CA MET A 196 5.97 -0.86 18.70
C MET A 196 5.61 -0.32 17.32
N LEU A 197 5.01 0.87 17.25
CA LEU A 197 4.62 1.48 15.97
C LEU A 197 5.81 1.62 15.03
N GLN A 198 6.93 2.17 15.52
CA GLN A 198 8.17 2.28 14.78
C GLN A 198 8.61 0.89 14.25
N PHE A 199 8.71 -0.12 15.12
CA PHE A 199 9.08 -1.46 14.68
C PHE A 199 8.15 -2.00 13.57
N LEU A 200 6.83 -1.92 13.74
CA LEU A 200 5.87 -2.43 12.75
C LEU A 200 6.02 -1.70 11.40
N CYS A 201 6.31 -0.40 11.39
CA CYS A 201 6.51 0.34 10.15
C CYS A 201 7.78 -0.13 9.40
N TYR A 202 8.87 -0.39 10.12
CA TYR A 202 10.18 -0.69 9.54
C TYR A 202 10.51 -2.19 9.40
N VAL A 203 9.73 -3.09 10.00
CA VAL A 203 10.08 -4.51 10.08
C VAL A 203 10.17 -5.17 8.70
N ASN A 204 11.28 -5.83 8.43
CA ASN A 204 11.39 -6.74 7.29
C ASN A 204 10.86 -8.12 7.69
N GLN A 205 9.63 -8.44 7.29
CA GLN A 205 8.98 -9.71 7.64
C GLN A 205 9.62 -10.95 6.96
N LYS A 206 10.64 -10.77 6.10
CA LYS A 206 11.49 -11.87 5.61
C LYS A 206 12.62 -12.24 6.57
N SER A 207 13.06 -11.30 7.42
CA SER A 207 14.01 -11.58 8.51
C SER A 207 13.36 -12.55 9.50
N TRP A 208 14.11 -13.57 9.93
CA TRP A 208 13.61 -14.52 10.92
C TRP A 208 13.28 -13.81 12.24
N ARG A 209 14.20 -13.01 12.79
CA ARG A 209 13.96 -12.27 14.05
C ARG A 209 12.83 -11.26 13.90
N GLY A 210 12.77 -10.54 12.77
CA GLY A 210 11.67 -9.63 12.50
C GLY A 210 10.31 -10.34 12.52
N LYS A 211 10.19 -11.48 11.84
CA LYS A 211 8.98 -12.31 11.84
C LYS A 211 8.66 -12.89 13.23
N ALA A 212 9.68 -13.31 13.98
CA ALA A 212 9.54 -13.82 15.33
C ALA A 212 8.94 -12.76 16.28
N LEU A 213 9.48 -11.55 16.26
CA LEU A 213 8.98 -10.42 17.06
C LEU A 213 7.54 -10.01 16.67
N VAL A 214 7.22 -9.98 15.38
CA VAL A 214 5.85 -9.77 14.89
C VAL A 214 4.89 -10.83 15.46
N ASN A 215 5.31 -12.10 15.54
CA ASN A 215 4.50 -13.15 16.15
C ASN A 215 4.33 -12.98 17.66
N LEU A 216 5.36 -12.49 18.37
CA LEU A 216 5.25 -12.21 19.81
C LEU A 216 4.27 -11.07 20.11
N PHE A 217 4.22 -10.02 19.29
CA PHE A 217 3.20 -8.98 19.42
C PHE A 217 1.76 -9.50 19.28
N LYS A 218 1.52 -10.63 18.60
CA LYS A 218 0.17 -11.22 18.49
C LYS A 218 -0.35 -11.83 19.80
N VAL A 219 0.55 -12.13 20.74
CA VAL A 219 0.21 -12.81 22.00
C VAL A 219 0.46 -11.92 23.22
N LEU A 220 0.79 -10.64 23.02
CA LEU A 220 1.17 -9.70 24.08
C LEU A 220 0.11 -9.60 25.19
N SER A 221 -1.17 -9.60 24.81
CA SER A 221 -2.31 -9.49 25.74
C SER A 221 -2.70 -10.81 26.42
N GLN A 222 -2.06 -11.93 26.06
CA GLN A 222 -2.45 -13.28 26.50
C GLN A 222 -1.68 -13.76 27.74
N GLY A 223 -0.88 -12.89 28.35
CA GLY A 223 -0.10 -13.18 29.56
C GLY A 223 1.17 -14.00 29.33
N ASP A 224 1.97 -14.11 30.40
CA ASP A 224 3.34 -14.65 30.36
C ASP A 224 3.44 -16.09 29.86
N ASN A 225 2.49 -16.95 30.23
CA ASN A 225 2.46 -18.35 29.80
C ASN A 225 2.32 -18.49 28.27
N SER A 226 1.49 -17.63 27.67
CA SER A 226 1.27 -17.59 26.22
C SER A 226 2.50 -17.07 25.49
N ILE A 227 3.16 -16.04 26.06
CA ILE A 227 4.42 -15.51 25.54
C ILE A 227 5.52 -16.57 25.59
N ASN A 228 5.71 -17.25 26.73
CA ASN A 228 6.72 -18.31 26.87
C ASN A 228 6.46 -19.46 25.89
N SER A 229 5.20 -19.87 25.75
CA SER A 229 4.80 -20.88 24.75
C SER A 229 5.11 -20.44 23.32
N ALA A 230 4.94 -19.16 23.00
CA ALA A 230 5.30 -18.61 21.69
C ALA A 230 6.83 -18.58 21.48
N VAL A 231 7.63 -18.22 22.51
CA VAL A 231 9.09 -18.26 22.46
C VAL A 231 9.59 -19.68 22.21
N THR A 232 9.09 -20.70 22.92
CA THR A 232 9.45 -22.11 22.68
C THR A 232 9.09 -22.57 21.27
N LYS A 233 7.96 -22.11 20.71
CA LYS A 233 7.59 -22.40 19.31
C LYS A 233 8.58 -21.77 18.32
N LEU A 234 9.06 -20.56 18.60
CA LEU A 234 10.04 -19.86 17.76
C LEU A 234 11.41 -20.54 17.81
N GLU A 235 11.84 -21.05 18.97
CA GLU A 235 13.06 -21.85 19.09
C GLU A 235 12.99 -23.11 18.20
N LYS A 236 11.87 -23.83 18.25
CA LYS A 236 11.64 -25.00 17.37
C LYS A 236 11.66 -24.63 15.89
N ASP A 237 11.06 -23.49 15.51
CA ASP A 237 11.11 -22.98 14.13
C ASP A 237 12.54 -22.65 13.70
N PHE A 238 13.33 -22.02 14.57
CA PHE A 238 14.74 -21.71 14.31
C PHE A 238 15.55 -22.98 14.01
N ILE A 239 15.47 -23.98 14.89
CA ILE A 239 16.18 -25.27 14.72
C ILE A 239 15.77 -25.95 13.41
N LYS A 240 14.47 -25.92 13.08
CA LYS A 240 13.97 -26.46 11.81
C LYS A 240 14.58 -25.74 10.61
N LYS A 241 14.64 -24.40 10.65
CA LYS A 241 15.22 -23.60 9.56
C LYS A 241 16.73 -23.76 9.42
N GLU A 242 17.47 -23.88 10.52
CA GLU A 242 18.90 -24.18 10.46
C GLU A 242 19.17 -25.53 9.79
N LYS A 243 18.44 -26.58 10.18
CA LYS A 243 18.55 -27.90 9.52
C LYS A 243 18.23 -27.83 8.03
N GLN A 244 17.22 -27.06 7.65
CA GLN A 244 16.86 -26.85 6.24
C GLN A 244 17.96 -26.08 5.50
N ALA A 245 18.52 -25.02 6.08
CA ALA A 245 19.61 -24.25 5.46
C ALA A 245 20.86 -25.12 5.26
N GLN A 246 21.21 -25.96 6.23
CA GLN A 246 22.30 -26.93 6.11
C GLN A 246 22.07 -27.93 4.98
N PHE A 247 20.84 -28.46 4.87
CA PHE A 247 20.47 -29.39 3.79
C PHE A 247 20.51 -28.72 2.40
N GLU A 248 20.10 -27.46 2.31
CA GLU A 248 20.08 -26.68 1.06
C GLU A 248 21.42 -25.97 0.75
N SER A 249 22.47 -26.19 1.56
CA SER A 249 23.76 -25.49 1.46
C SER A 249 23.64 -23.95 1.43
N LYS A 250 22.68 -23.41 2.18
CA LYS A 250 22.46 -21.97 2.36
C LYS A 250 23.09 -21.50 3.66
N GLU A 251 23.44 -20.21 3.70
CA GLU A 251 23.92 -19.58 4.93
C GLU A 251 22.86 -19.69 6.04
N PRO A 252 23.22 -20.26 7.21
CA PRO A 252 22.30 -20.41 8.32
C PRO A 252 22.02 -19.06 9.01
N ILE A 253 20.90 -18.99 9.73
CA ILE A 253 20.57 -17.82 10.54
C ILE A 253 21.54 -17.77 11.73
N HIS A 254 22.16 -16.63 11.98
CA HIS A 254 23.13 -16.51 13.08
C HIS A 254 22.48 -16.79 14.45
N LYS A 255 23.14 -17.59 15.30
CA LYS A 255 22.61 -18.02 16.62
C LYS A 255 22.29 -16.87 17.56
N SER A 256 22.96 -15.73 17.42
CA SER A 256 22.65 -14.52 18.19
C SER A 256 21.21 -14.05 18.01
N GLU A 257 20.60 -14.31 16.84
CA GLU A 257 19.22 -13.94 16.58
C GLU A 257 18.26 -14.73 17.48
N LEU A 258 18.51 -16.03 17.67
CA LEU A 258 17.74 -16.86 18.59
C LEU A 258 17.96 -16.43 20.05
N GLN A 259 19.20 -16.16 20.46
CA GLN A 259 19.52 -15.75 21.83
C GLN A 259 18.77 -14.48 22.24
N LYS A 260 18.64 -13.50 21.33
CA LYS A 260 17.84 -12.29 21.57
C LYS A 260 16.37 -12.61 21.83
N ILE A 261 15.80 -13.62 21.16
CA ILE A 261 14.42 -14.06 21.40
C ILE A 261 14.29 -14.84 22.72
N LEU A 262 15.23 -15.74 23.02
CA LEU A 262 15.20 -16.54 24.24
C LEU A 262 15.29 -15.68 25.51
N SER A 263 16.07 -14.59 25.47
CA SER A 263 16.19 -13.65 26.60
C SER A 263 14.86 -13.02 27.06
N ILE A 264 13.82 -13.05 26.21
CA ILE A 264 12.47 -12.58 26.55
C ILE A 264 11.82 -13.50 27.58
N ALA A 265 12.01 -14.82 27.48
CA ALA A 265 11.42 -15.79 28.39
C ALA A 265 11.96 -15.65 29.81
N ASP A 266 13.25 -15.28 29.94
CA ASP A 266 13.95 -15.09 31.21
C ASP A 266 13.58 -13.76 31.90
N SER A 267 12.86 -12.87 31.21
CA SER A 267 12.48 -11.57 31.76
C SER A 267 11.26 -11.65 32.68
N ASN A 268 11.35 -10.90 33.79
CA ASN A 268 10.23 -10.65 34.71
C ASN A 268 9.18 -9.69 34.13
N ILE A 269 9.52 -8.93 33.06
CA ILE A 269 8.62 -7.97 32.41
C ILE A 269 8.59 -8.25 30.90
N LYS A 270 7.93 -9.34 30.52
CA LYS A 270 7.99 -9.88 29.15
C LYS A 270 7.49 -8.92 28.08
N VAL A 271 6.43 -8.17 28.36
CA VAL A 271 5.88 -7.15 27.44
C VAL A 271 6.94 -6.11 27.08
N THR A 272 7.55 -5.48 28.08
CA THR A 272 8.62 -4.50 27.90
C THR A 272 9.83 -5.12 27.20
N SER A 273 10.19 -6.36 27.52
CA SER A 273 11.27 -7.09 26.84
C SER A 273 10.99 -7.33 25.36
N ILE A 274 9.75 -7.65 24.97
CA ILE A 274 9.37 -7.78 23.55
C ILE A 274 9.52 -6.42 22.84
N VAL A 275 9.01 -5.34 23.44
CA VAL A 275 9.09 -3.99 22.87
C VAL A 275 10.55 -3.54 22.72
N ASN A 276 11.40 -3.79 23.72
CA ASN A 276 12.82 -3.46 23.65
C ASN A 276 13.53 -4.33 22.61
N ALA A 277 13.29 -5.64 22.55
CA ALA A 277 13.88 -6.50 21.52
C ALA A 277 13.47 -6.09 20.09
N ALA A 278 12.27 -5.53 19.94
CA ALA A 278 11.78 -4.94 18.70
C ALA A 278 12.46 -3.60 18.37
N ASN A 279 12.63 -2.72 19.35
CA ASN A 279 13.41 -1.50 19.20
C ASN A 279 14.87 -1.80 18.83
N ASP A 280 15.49 -2.77 19.48
CA ASP A 280 16.86 -3.20 19.17
C ASP A 280 16.96 -3.75 17.75
N TRP A 281 15.92 -4.43 17.26
CA TRP A 281 15.88 -4.87 15.86
C TRP A 281 15.89 -3.67 14.91
N VAL A 282 15.14 -2.60 15.24
CA VAL A 282 15.15 -1.35 14.46
C VAL A 282 16.53 -0.72 14.47
N VAL A 283 17.17 -0.59 15.63
CA VAL A 283 18.53 -0.03 15.76
C VAL A 283 19.55 -0.85 14.97
N ASP A 284 19.51 -2.17 15.09
CA ASP A 284 20.44 -3.08 14.40
C ASP A 284 20.33 -2.99 12.86
N ASN A 285 19.11 -2.78 12.33
CA ASN A 285 18.84 -2.89 10.88
C ASN A 285 18.73 -1.53 10.17
N HIS A 286 18.23 -0.50 10.85
CA HIS A 286 17.96 0.80 10.27
C HIS A 286 18.79 1.93 10.89
N LYS A 287 19.43 1.70 12.04
CA LYS A 287 20.23 2.71 12.74
C LYS A 287 19.46 4.03 12.86
N ASP A 288 20.07 5.14 12.49
CA ASP A 288 19.48 6.49 12.55
C ASP A 288 18.36 6.74 11.53
N PHE A 289 18.17 5.87 10.53
CA PHE A 289 17.13 6.05 9.50
C PHE A 289 15.72 5.87 10.07
N ALA A 290 15.57 5.00 11.06
CA ALA A 290 14.27 4.73 11.67
C ALA A 290 14.07 5.61 12.89
N ARG A 291 13.50 6.80 12.70
CA ARG A 291 13.08 7.67 13.81
C ARG A 291 11.76 7.20 14.43
N LEU A 292 11.52 7.60 15.68
CA LEU A 292 10.20 7.53 16.31
C LEU A 292 9.17 8.38 15.53
N PRO A 293 7.85 8.10 15.69
CA PRO A 293 6.81 8.87 15.01
C PRO A 293 6.87 10.33 15.47
N ASN A 294 6.70 11.25 14.54
CA ASN A 294 6.52 12.67 14.89
C ASN A 294 5.09 12.91 15.39
N ASP A 295 4.79 14.12 15.85
CA ASP A 295 3.48 14.44 16.42
C ASP A 295 2.32 14.20 15.45
N ASN A 296 2.49 14.51 14.16
CA ASN A 296 1.45 14.26 13.15
C ASN A 296 1.19 12.76 12.97
N GLU A 297 2.24 11.97 12.76
CA GLU A 297 2.14 10.51 12.64
C GLU A 297 1.57 9.87 13.89
N TRP A 298 1.93 10.39 15.07
CA TRP A 298 1.42 9.91 16.34
C TRP A 298 -0.06 10.23 16.52
N GLN A 299 -0.49 11.46 16.27
CA GLN A 299 -1.91 11.81 16.32
C GLN A 299 -2.73 11.06 15.27
N ARG A 300 -2.17 10.83 14.07
CA ARG A 300 -2.78 9.97 13.05
C ARG A 300 -2.93 8.54 13.54
N PHE A 301 -1.92 7.98 14.21
CA PHE A 301 -1.99 6.63 14.78
C PHE A 301 -3.11 6.49 15.82
N LEU A 302 -3.22 7.47 16.73
CA LEU A 302 -4.23 7.46 17.79
C LEU A 302 -5.66 7.48 17.24
N ARG A 303 -5.92 8.31 16.22
CA ARG A 303 -7.25 8.42 15.59
C ARG A 303 -7.52 7.37 14.50
N SER A 304 -6.49 6.66 14.04
CA SER A 304 -6.62 5.73 12.91
C SER A 304 -7.50 4.53 13.30
N PRO A 305 -8.38 4.07 12.40
CA PRO A 305 -9.10 2.81 12.56
C PRO A 305 -8.17 1.59 12.44
N LEU A 306 -6.95 1.76 11.92
CA LEU A 306 -5.97 0.69 11.68
C LEU A 306 -6.60 -0.47 10.90
N ASN A 307 -7.29 -0.15 9.81
CA ASN A 307 -8.10 -1.06 9.01
C ASN A 307 -7.47 -1.39 7.64
N GLY A 308 -6.14 -1.47 7.58
CA GLY A 308 -5.42 -1.84 6.36
C GLY A 308 -5.99 -3.08 5.68
N LYS A 309 -6.08 -3.06 4.35
CA LYS A 309 -6.70 -4.13 3.55
C LYS A 309 -5.72 -4.86 2.63
N ILE A 310 -4.50 -4.35 2.46
CA ILE A 310 -3.56 -4.80 1.45
C ILE A 310 -2.28 -5.35 2.09
N GLY A 311 -1.40 -5.94 1.30
CA GLY A 311 -0.03 -6.23 1.74
C GLY A 311 0.89 -5.06 1.41
N LEU A 312 1.80 -4.71 2.32
CA LEU A 312 2.81 -3.68 2.08
C LEU A 312 4.20 -4.15 2.49
N SER A 313 5.15 -4.04 1.57
CA SER A 313 6.53 -4.48 1.80
C SER A 313 7.54 -3.42 1.41
N PHE A 314 8.58 -3.30 2.23
CA PHE A 314 9.67 -2.36 2.03
C PHE A 314 10.71 -2.92 1.05
N ALA A 315 11.14 -2.09 0.11
CA ALA A 315 12.27 -2.32 -0.78
C ALA A 315 13.09 -1.02 -0.87
N LEU A 316 13.20 -0.41 -2.06
CA LEU A 316 13.64 1.00 -2.23
C LEU A 316 12.46 1.99 -2.20
N GLN A 317 11.25 1.46 -2.29
CA GLN A 317 9.97 2.16 -2.39
C GLN A 317 8.88 1.26 -1.81
N TRP A 318 7.67 1.76 -1.58
CA TRP A 318 6.57 0.90 -1.15
C TRP A 318 6.17 -0.01 -2.29
N ARG A 319 6.16 -1.32 -2.03
CA ARG A 319 5.52 -2.30 -2.91
C ARG A 319 4.17 -2.67 -2.32
N TYR A 320 3.12 -2.12 -2.93
CA TYR A 320 1.74 -2.44 -2.63
C TYR A 320 1.36 -3.77 -3.27
N SER A 321 0.63 -4.60 -2.53
CA SER A 321 0.08 -5.87 -3.00
C SER A 321 -1.43 -5.91 -2.73
N PHE A 322 -2.22 -5.80 -3.79
CA PHE A 322 -3.68 -5.84 -3.75
C PHE A 322 -4.23 -7.26 -3.86
N GLY A 323 -3.38 -8.29 -3.77
CA GLY A 323 -3.82 -9.68 -3.91
C GLY A 323 -4.89 -10.08 -2.90
N ALA A 324 -4.86 -9.52 -1.69
CA ALA A 324 -5.84 -9.81 -0.64
C ALA A 324 -7.27 -9.30 -0.95
N ILE A 325 -7.42 -8.34 -1.88
CA ILE A 325 -8.73 -7.76 -2.24
C ILE A 325 -9.20 -8.16 -3.64
N PHE A 326 -8.34 -8.75 -4.47
CA PHE A 326 -8.66 -9.09 -5.86
C PHE A 326 -8.49 -10.57 -6.23
N LYS A 327 -7.80 -11.38 -5.43
CA LYS A 327 -7.74 -12.85 -5.63
C LYS A 327 -8.99 -13.50 -5.09
#